data_AF-A0A9P5D230-F1
#
_entry.id   AF-A0A9P5D230-F1
#
_cell.length_a   1.000
_cell.length_b   1.000
_cell.length_c   1.000
_cell.angle_alpha   90.00
_cell.angle_beta   90.00
_cell.angle_gamma   90.00
#
_symmetry.space_group_name_H-M   'P 1'
#
loop_
_entity.id
_entity.type
_entity.pdbx_description
1 polymer ?
#
loop_
_entity_poly.entity_id
_entity_poly.type
_entity_poly.pdbx_seq_one_letter_code
_entity_poly.pdbx_strand_id
1 'polypeptide(L)'
;MHLPEPTLTLTLPSIHDGTILDCRIYHPLSPSSELWHPRHAAVVAHPYAPLGGSYNDPMVAEVATQFLWAGFITATFNFRGAGNSTGRTSWTSRPERDDYTSIVGFLVYYVHSLDPRKPGDAEAPILVLSGYSYGAMITSQLPPIEAVMAVFANPPLDSDAGHIRTLAETLAHQQRRITNSHGIRVGETSPRRRSSSIGDGSIRGIARRTRHRARSSLGSINSINSSATSPTSPQQRQRPDLTLPLVSGLVRPQPAYLLISPLQGPITNLVTISRSPGHSAAEAQLRIHPTLAVYGDGDIFVSVKRLRAWTERMENAQDSKFRGREIPGAGHFWIEEGVLSEMMRLVADFVKQLLGPG
;
A
#
# COMPACT_ATOMS: atom_id res chain seq x y z
N MET A 1 15.37 15.07 3.63
CA MET A 1 15.99 14.38 2.49
C MET A 1 14.91 14.07 1.46
N HIS A 2 15.19 14.15 0.16
CA HIS A 2 14.16 13.84 -0.85
C HIS A 2 14.18 12.36 -1.22
N LEU A 3 13.00 11.75 -1.30
CA LEU A 3 12.83 10.42 -1.88
C LEU A 3 13.43 10.39 -3.30
N PRO A 4 14.09 9.29 -3.70
CA PRO A 4 14.53 9.14 -5.08
C PRO A 4 13.32 9.05 -6.03
N GLU A 5 13.56 9.17 -7.34
CA GLU A 5 12.51 8.92 -8.33
C GLU A 5 11.94 7.49 -8.15
N PRO A 6 10.60 7.33 -8.22
CA PRO A 6 9.97 6.03 -8.05
C PRO A 6 10.39 5.08 -9.18
N THR A 7 10.71 3.83 -8.81
CA THR A 7 11.01 2.76 -9.77
C THR A 7 9.79 2.43 -10.62
N LEU A 8 8.60 2.43 -10.00
CA LEU A 8 7.33 2.28 -10.69
C LEU A 8 6.38 3.39 -10.25
N THR A 9 5.73 4.02 -11.23
CA THR A 9 4.53 4.85 -11.02
C THR A 9 3.39 4.17 -11.75
N LEU A 10 2.32 3.83 -11.02
CA LEU A 10 1.21 3.05 -11.53
C LEU A 10 -0.10 3.46 -10.86
N THR A 11 -1.21 2.98 -11.42
CA THR A 11 -2.50 3.06 -10.75
C THR A 11 -3.05 1.68 -10.44
N LEU A 12 -3.72 1.56 -9.30
CA LEU A 12 -4.39 0.34 -8.87
C LEU A 12 -5.89 0.60 -8.69
N PRO A 13 -6.78 -0.34 -9.06
CA PRO A 13 -8.16 -0.29 -8.62
C PRO A 13 -8.24 -0.63 -7.12
N SER A 14 -9.09 0.05 -6.36
CA SER A 14 -9.42 -0.35 -5.01
C SER A 14 -10.24 -1.63 -5.03
N ILE A 15 -9.91 -2.61 -4.19
CA ILE A 15 -10.73 -3.82 -4.01
C ILE A 15 -12.12 -3.52 -3.42
N HIS A 16 -12.38 -2.30 -2.95
CA HIS A 16 -13.68 -1.93 -2.45
C HIS A 16 -14.72 -1.80 -3.59
N ASP A 17 -14.36 -1.04 -4.62
CA ASP A 17 -15.29 -0.50 -5.62
C ASP A 17 -14.62 -0.11 -6.96
N GLY A 18 -13.37 -0.49 -7.18
CA GLY A 18 -12.61 -0.18 -8.39
C GLY A 18 -12.12 1.27 -8.47
N THR A 19 -12.23 2.06 -7.39
CA THR A 19 -11.69 3.44 -7.33
C THR A 19 -10.20 3.44 -7.72
N ILE A 20 -9.81 4.33 -8.64
CA ILE A 20 -8.42 4.39 -9.12
C ILE A 20 -7.56 5.11 -8.10
N LEU A 21 -6.52 4.43 -7.63
CA LEU A 21 -5.52 4.88 -6.66
C LEU A 21 -4.19 5.14 -7.38
N ASP A 22 -3.56 6.28 -7.10
CA ASP A 22 -2.23 6.61 -7.60
C ASP A 22 -1.16 6.05 -6.65
N CYS A 23 -0.22 5.26 -7.18
CA CYS A 23 0.74 4.49 -6.40
C CYS A 23 2.16 4.64 -6.94
N ARG A 24 3.13 4.61 -6.03
CA ARG A 24 4.57 4.66 -6.33
C ARG A 24 5.29 3.55 -5.59
N ILE A 25 6.18 2.86 -6.29
CA ILE A 25 7.05 1.80 -5.74
C ILE A 25 8.49 2.23 -5.90
N TYR A 26 9.25 2.14 -4.81
CA TYR A 26 10.63 2.55 -4.72
C TYR A 26 11.49 1.33 -4.39
N HIS A 27 12.56 1.16 -5.16
CA HIS A 27 13.60 0.18 -4.87
C HIS A 27 14.77 0.86 -4.14
N PRO A 28 15.42 0.17 -3.18
CA PRO A 28 16.66 0.63 -2.56
C PRO A 28 17.73 1.02 -3.59
N LEU A 29 18.49 2.08 -3.30
CA LEU A 29 19.46 2.71 -4.22
C LEU A 29 20.72 1.89 -4.52
N SER A 30 20.92 0.74 -3.88
CA SER A 30 22.08 -0.15 -4.13
C SER A 30 21.66 -1.55 -4.62
N PRO A 31 21.10 -1.68 -5.83
CA PRO A 31 20.89 -2.97 -6.48
C PRO A 31 22.18 -3.56 -7.08
N SER A 32 23.34 -2.90 -6.93
CA SER A 32 24.62 -3.24 -7.59
C SER A 32 25.40 -4.39 -6.96
N SER A 33 24.88 -4.98 -5.88
CA SER A 33 25.38 -6.24 -5.38
C SER A 33 24.64 -7.35 -6.11
N GLU A 34 25.36 -8.28 -6.74
CA GLU A 34 24.80 -9.54 -7.28
C GLU A 34 24.06 -10.37 -6.21
N LEU A 35 24.10 -9.93 -4.94
CA LEU A 35 23.44 -10.53 -3.78
C LEU A 35 22.21 -9.74 -3.29
N TRP A 36 21.82 -8.62 -3.91
CA TRP A 36 20.59 -7.93 -3.50
C TRP A 36 19.36 -8.73 -3.89
N HIS A 37 18.79 -9.40 -2.91
CA HIS A 37 17.53 -10.11 -3.05
C HIS A 37 16.46 -9.32 -2.30
N PRO A 38 15.45 -8.75 -2.99
CA PRO A 38 14.39 -8.01 -2.34
C PRO A 38 13.63 -8.93 -1.39
N ARG A 39 13.82 -8.72 -0.09
CA ARG A 39 13.18 -9.53 0.97
C ARG A 39 12.03 -8.79 1.61
N HIS A 40 12.26 -7.55 2.00
CA HIS A 40 11.35 -6.84 2.88
C HIS A 40 10.61 -5.76 2.13
N ALA A 41 9.41 -5.45 2.59
CA ALA A 41 8.53 -4.49 1.97
C ALA A 41 7.91 -3.55 3.01
N ALA A 42 7.63 -2.31 2.62
CA ALA A 42 6.99 -1.34 3.48
C ALA A 42 5.93 -0.55 2.70
N VAL A 43 4.83 -0.19 3.35
CA VAL A 43 3.82 0.73 2.81
C VAL A 43 3.73 1.94 3.73
N VAL A 44 3.79 3.15 3.18
CA VAL A 44 3.67 4.41 3.92
C VAL A 44 2.42 5.18 3.48
N ALA A 45 1.44 5.25 4.38
CA ALA A 45 0.18 5.96 4.17
C ALA A 45 0.23 7.41 4.68
N HIS A 46 -0.37 8.31 3.90
CA HIS A 46 -0.29 9.75 4.12
C HIS A 46 -1.38 10.28 5.08
N PRO A 47 -1.28 11.55 5.56
CA PRO A 47 -2.27 12.14 6.46
C PRO A 47 -3.55 12.54 5.73
N TYR A 48 -4.50 13.18 6.41
CA TYR A 48 -5.86 13.39 5.89
C TYR A 48 -5.90 14.17 4.56
N ALA A 49 -6.46 13.55 3.51
CA ALA A 49 -6.45 14.12 2.15
C ALA A 49 -7.13 15.51 2.05
N PRO A 50 -8.30 15.75 2.66
CA PRO A 50 -8.95 17.05 2.61
C PRO A 50 -8.16 18.21 3.25
N LEU A 51 -7.14 17.91 4.07
CA LEU A 51 -6.22 18.90 4.64
C LEU A 51 -4.89 18.94 3.88
N GLY A 52 -4.86 18.49 2.62
CA GLY A 52 -3.68 18.51 1.76
C GLY A 52 -2.79 17.26 1.87
N GLY A 53 -3.18 16.26 2.68
CA GLY A 53 -2.44 15.01 2.80
C GLY A 53 -2.36 14.26 1.47
N SER A 54 -1.16 13.81 1.12
CA SER A 54 -0.91 12.98 -0.06
C SER A 54 0.40 12.22 0.13
N TYR A 55 0.68 11.24 -0.74
CA TYR A 55 1.99 10.59 -0.79
C TYR A 55 3.21 11.52 -1.04
N ASN A 56 3.00 12.81 -1.32
CA ASN A 56 4.04 13.83 -1.48
C ASN A 56 4.31 14.58 -0.16
N ASP A 57 3.61 14.20 0.92
CA ASP A 57 3.83 14.78 2.24
C ASP A 57 5.29 14.59 2.69
N PRO A 58 5.96 15.62 3.23
CA PRO A 58 7.36 15.52 3.65
C PRO A 58 7.61 14.41 4.67
N MET A 59 6.68 14.18 5.59
CA MET A 59 6.79 13.11 6.59
C MET A 59 6.76 11.73 5.93
N VAL A 60 5.87 11.54 4.95
CA VAL A 60 5.82 10.30 4.15
C VAL A 60 7.14 10.08 3.44
N ALA A 61 7.75 11.14 2.89
CA ALA A 61 9.04 11.06 2.22
C ALA A 61 10.20 10.68 3.16
N GLU A 62 10.29 11.28 4.34
CA GLU A 62 11.32 10.95 5.33
C GLU A 62 11.22 9.50 5.81
N VAL A 63 10.00 9.04 6.14
CA VAL A 63 9.75 7.67 6.60
C VAL A 63 10.04 6.64 5.50
N ALA A 64 9.58 6.89 4.27
CA ALA A 64 9.86 6.01 3.15
C ALA A 64 11.37 5.96 2.82
N THR A 65 12.10 7.07 3.01
CA THR A 65 13.56 7.08 2.85
C THR A 65 14.26 6.16 3.85
N GLN A 66 13.82 6.11 5.11
CA GLN A 66 14.39 5.19 6.11
C GLN A 66 14.20 3.73 5.71
N PHE A 67 13.01 3.36 5.23
CA PHE A 67 12.76 2.00 4.75
C PHE A 67 13.66 1.64 3.57
N LEU A 68 13.84 2.55 2.62
CA LEU A 68 14.73 2.34 1.47
C LEU A 68 16.19 2.15 1.88
N TRP A 69 16.67 2.92 2.84
CA TRP A 69 18.02 2.76 3.41
C TRP A 69 18.21 1.43 4.13
N ALA A 70 17.18 0.94 4.79
CA ALA A 70 17.16 -0.38 5.41
C ALA A 70 16.95 -1.53 4.40
N GLY A 71 16.88 -1.25 3.10
CA GLY A 71 16.78 -2.26 2.05
C GLY A 71 15.36 -2.76 1.75
N PHE A 72 14.32 -2.09 2.24
CA PHE A 72 12.93 -2.44 1.96
C PHE A 72 12.49 -1.91 0.59
N ILE A 73 11.76 -2.72 -0.17
CA ILE A 73 10.93 -2.19 -1.27
C ILE A 73 9.79 -1.41 -0.63
N THR A 74 9.71 -0.11 -0.95
CA THR A 74 8.77 0.78 -0.26
C THR A 74 7.70 1.26 -1.23
N ALA A 75 6.44 1.21 -0.81
CA ALA A 75 5.30 1.75 -1.54
C ALA A 75 4.74 2.97 -0.83
N THR A 76 4.41 4.00 -1.61
CA THR A 76 3.54 5.10 -1.19
C THR A 76 2.35 5.16 -2.14
N PHE A 77 1.21 5.62 -1.65
CA PHE A 77 0.00 5.68 -2.47
C PHE A 77 -0.90 6.79 -1.96
N ASN A 78 -1.76 7.30 -2.83
CA ASN A 78 -2.83 8.22 -2.47
C ASN A 78 -4.11 7.44 -2.19
N PHE A 79 -4.68 7.63 -1.00
CA PHE A 79 -6.05 7.19 -0.72
C PHE A 79 -7.03 7.83 -1.70
N ARG A 80 -8.23 7.25 -1.83
CA ARG A 80 -9.32 7.87 -2.59
C ARG A 80 -9.52 9.35 -2.22
N GLY A 81 -9.66 10.19 -3.24
CA GLY A 81 -9.81 11.65 -3.08
C GLY A 81 -8.53 12.43 -2.77
N ALA A 82 -7.35 11.79 -2.73
CA ALA A 82 -6.06 12.48 -2.57
C ALA A 82 -5.32 12.58 -3.91
N GLY A 83 -4.70 13.73 -4.20
CA GLY A 83 -3.88 13.92 -5.40
C GLY A 83 -4.63 13.54 -6.69
N ASN A 84 -4.08 12.59 -7.45
CA ASN A 84 -4.70 12.08 -8.67
C ASN A 84 -5.64 10.87 -8.44
N SER A 85 -5.76 10.37 -7.21
CA SER A 85 -6.70 9.30 -6.88
C SER A 85 -8.13 9.82 -7.00
N THR A 86 -8.97 9.03 -7.68
CA THR A 86 -10.39 9.38 -7.88
C THR A 86 -11.21 9.22 -6.60
N GLY A 87 -12.49 9.62 -6.63
CA GLY A 87 -13.39 9.45 -5.48
C GLY A 87 -13.25 10.53 -4.42
N ARG A 88 -13.70 10.23 -3.20
CA ARG A 88 -13.66 11.12 -2.03
C ARG A 88 -13.41 10.30 -0.77
N THR A 89 -12.73 10.90 0.20
CA THR A 89 -12.51 10.29 1.51
C THR A 89 -13.85 10.02 2.21
N SER A 90 -13.96 8.84 2.80
CA SER A 90 -15.12 8.37 3.52
C SER A 90 -15.01 8.69 5.01
N TRP A 91 -16.18 8.77 5.65
CA TRP A 91 -16.29 8.94 7.09
C TRP A 91 -16.12 7.63 7.88
N THR A 92 -16.27 6.48 7.22
CA THR A 92 -16.34 5.16 7.89
C THR A 92 -15.02 4.41 7.90
N SER A 93 -13.97 4.94 7.25
CA SER A 93 -12.63 4.36 7.05
C SER A 93 -12.57 3.02 6.30
N ARG A 94 -13.69 2.30 6.14
CA ARG A 94 -13.74 1.01 5.43
C ARG A 94 -13.25 1.10 3.98
N PRO A 95 -13.73 2.06 3.16
CA PRO A 95 -13.17 2.33 1.84
C PRO A 95 -11.65 2.51 1.81
N GLU A 96 -11.10 3.27 2.76
CA GLU A 96 -9.67 3.54 2.84
C GLU A 96 -8.86 2.33 3.33
N ARG A 97 -9.43 1.49 4.19
CA ARG A 97 -8.82 0.21 4.59
C ARG A 97 -8.67 -0.74 3.40
N ASP A 98 -9.67 -0.77 2.53
CA ASP A 98 -9.65 -1.56 1.30
C ASP A 98 -8.70 -0.96 0.25
N ASP A 99 -8.59 0.38 0.18
CA ASP A 99 -7.55 1.04 -0.62
C ASP A 99 -6.13 0.63 -0.18
N TYR A 100 -5.87 0.65 1.12
CA TYR A 100 -4.60 0.19 1.69
C TYR A 100 -4.39 -1.31 1.39
N THR A 101 -5.42 -2.14 1.58
CA THR A 101 -5.34 -3.58 1.30
C THR A 101 -4.99 -3.87 -0.17
N SER A 102 -5.43 -3.01 -1.09
CA SER A 102 -5.11 -3.11 -2.53
C SER A 102 -3.62 -2.96 -2.81
N ILE A 103 -2.96 -1.95 -2.22
CA ILE A 103 -1.51 -1.76 -2.38
C ILE A 103 -0.70 -2.82 -1.65
N VAL A 104 -1.17 -3.32 -0.49
CA VAL A 104 -0.52 -4.43 0.23
C VAL A 104 -0.56 -5.71 -0.61
N GLY A 105 -1.72 -6.04 -1.18
CA GLY A 105 -1.86 -7.17 -2.09
C GLY A 105 -0.93 -7.07 -3.29
N PHE A 106 -0.88 -5.90 -3.94
CA PHE A 106 0.09 -5.65 -5.01
C PHE A 106 1.53 -5.93 -4.55
N LEU A 107 1.95 -5.34 -3.43
CA LEU A 107 3.34 -5.36 -2.99
C LEU A 107 3.80 -6.76 -2.58
N VAL A 108 2.94 -7.55 -1.91
CA VAL A 108 3.23 -8.95 -1.54
C VAL A 108 3.52 -9.81 -2.77
N TYR A 109 2.65 -9.74 -3.79
CA TYR A 109 2.83 -10.53 -5.01
C TYR A 109 3.96 -9.99 -5.88
N TYR A 110 4.17 -8.66 -5.90
CA TYR A 110 5.27 -8.03 -6.64
C TYR A 110 6.63 -8.47 -6.08
N VAL A 111 6.84 -8.37 -4.76
CA VAL A 111 8.11 -8.77 -4.11
C VAL A 111 8.36 -10.27 -4.29
N HIS A 112 7.36 -11.12 -4.07
CA HIS A 112 7.50 -12.55 -4.32
C HIS A 112 7.86 -12.85 -5.78
N SER A 113 7.23 -12.14 -6.73
CA SER A 113 7.48 -12.31 -8.15
C SER A 113 8.76 -11.63 -8.63
N LEU A 114 9.48 -10.86 -7.80
CA LEU A 114 10.82 -10.34 -8.12
C LEU A 114 11.87 -11.41 -7.88
N ASP A 115 11.82 -12.09 -6.73
CA ASP A 115 12.72 -13.18 -6.33
C ASP A 115 11.91 -14.42 -5.90
N PRO A 116 11.58 -15.33 -6.84
CA PRO A 116 10.78 -16.51 -6.56
C PRO A 116 11.72 -17.56 -5.97
N ARG A 117 12.08 -17.39 -4.69
CA ARG A 117 12.94 -18.35 -4.01
C ARG A 117 12.30 -19.73 -4.02
N LYS A 118 13.17 -20.74 -4.02
CA LYS A 118 12.73 -22.12 -3.83
C LYS A 118 12.05 -22.25 -2.44
N PRO A 119 10.91 -22.94 -2.33
CA PRO A 119 10.31 -23.23 -1.03
C PRO A 119 11.32 -24.00 -0.18
N GLY A 120 11.65 -23.50 1.02
CA GLY A 120 12.48 -24.22 2.01
C GLY A 120 13.67 -23.45 2.60
N ASP A 121 14.22 -22.45 1.88
CA ASP A 121 15.53 -21.86 2.24
C ASP A 121 15.49 -20.40 2.76
N ALA A 122 14.30 -19.79 2.92
CA ALA A 122 14.20 -18.35 3.20
C ALA A 122 13.37 -18.05 4.46
N GLU A 123 13.96 -17.25 5.36
CA GLU A 123 13.22 -16.57 6.42
C GLU A 123 12.05 -15.77 5.85
N ALA A 124 10.97 -15.70 6.63
CA ALA A 124 9.75 -15.03 6.22
C ALA A 124 9.99 -13.51 6.02
N PRO A 125 9.54 -12.93 4.89
CA PRO A 125 9.79 -11.53 4.59
C PRO A 125 9.05 -10.61 5.56
N ILE A 126 9.71 -9.55 6.04
CA ILE A 126 9.06 -8.51 6.85
C ILE A 126 8.24 -7.59 5.96
N LEU A 127 6.99 -7.32 6.36
CA LEU A 127 6.12 -6.32 5.75
C LEU A 127 5.74 -5.26 6.77
N VAL A 128 6.24 -4.03 6.60
CA VAL A 128 5.89 -2.91 7.49
C VAL A 128 4.67 -2.17 6.93
N LEU A 129 3.59 -2.15 7.71
CA LEU A 129 2.40 -1.37 7.44
C LEU A 129 2.50 -0.08 8.26
N SER A 130 2.66 1.04 7.59
CA SER A 130 2.89 2.33 8.26
C SER A 130 1.92 3.41 7.82
N GLY A 131 1.73 4.40 8.68
CA GLY A 131 0.99 5.60 8.32
C GLY A 131 1.26 6.76 9.25
N TYR A 132 0.95 7.96 8.76
CA TYR A 132 1.01 9.22 9.49
C TYR A 132 -0.40 9.80 9.66
N SER A 133 -0.77 10.21 10.88
CA SER A 133 -2.05 10.85 11.20
C SER A 133 -3.25 9.99 10.79
N TYR A 134 -4.09 10.45 9.86
CA TYR A 134 -5.17 9.67 9.28
C TYR A 134 -4.67 8.33 8.70
N GLY A 135 -3.52 8.32 8.02
CA GLY A 135 -2.90 7.09 7.55
C GLY A 135 -2.59 6.11 8.68
N ALA A 136 -2.10 6.60 9.84
CA ALA A 136 -1.86 5.77 11.02
C ALA A 136 -3.16 5.20 11.60
N MET A 137 -4.25 5.96 11.57
CA MET A 137 -5.57 5.50 11.97
C MET A 137 -6.11 4.41 11.04
N ILE A 138 -5.88 4.51 9.72
CA ILE A 138 -6.25 3.44 8.78
C ILE A 138 -5.39 2.20 9.04
N THR A 139 -4.07 2.38 9.20
CA THR A 139 -3.11 1.31 9.49
C THR A 139 -3.50 0.50 10.73
N SER A 140 -3.93 1.17 11.81
CA SER A 140 -4.34 0.51 13.06
C SER A 140 -5.63 -0.29 12.95
N GLN A 141 -6.38 -0.13 11.86
CA GLN A 141 -7.66 -0.79 11.60
C GLN A 141 -7.56 -1.84 10.50
N LEU A 142 -6.37 -2.06 9.92
CA LEU A 142 -6.20 -3.05 8.86
C LEU A 142 -6.56 -4.46 9.35
N PRO A 143 -7.16 -5.29 8.48
CA PRO A 143 -7.38 -6.69 8.83
C PRO A 143 -6.05 -7.44 9.00
N PRO A 144 -6.04 -8.61 9.67
CA PRO A 144 -4.86 -9.47 9.74
C PRO A 144 -4.30 -9.80 8.35
N ILE A 145 -2.99 -10.01 8.26
CA ILE A 145 -2.32 -10.24 6.98
C ILE A 145 -2.88 -11.47 6.24
N GLU A 146 -3.35 -12.48 6.98
CA GLU A 146 -4.00 -13.67 6.44
C GLU A 146 -5.28 -13.32 5.68
N ALA A 147 -6.08 -12.40 6.21
CA ALA A 147 -7.31 -11.96 5.56
C ALA A 147 -6.99 -11.12 4.32
N VAL A 148 -5.95 -10.28 4.37
CA VAL A 148 -5.46 -9.56 3.19
C VAL A 148 -5.02 -10.55 2.10
N MET A 149 -4.15 -11.52 2.44
CA MET A 149 -3.65 -12.50 1.47
C MET A 149 -4.76 -13.36 0.88
N ALA A 150 -5.78 -13.71 1.66
CA ALA A 150 -6.92 -14.50 1.19
C ALA A 150 -7.68 -13.83 0.03
N VAL A 151 -7.76 -12.49 0.00
CA VAL A 151 -8.38 -11.74 -1.09
C VAL A 151 -7.68 -11.99 -2.44
N PHE A 152 -6.36 -12.17 -2.43
CA PHE A 152 -5.55 -12.29 -3.64
C PHE A 152 -5.11 -13.73 -3.97
N ALA A 153 -5.43 -14.69 -3.10
CA ALA A 153 -4.99 -16.08 -3.24
C ALA A 153 -5.50 -16.75 -4.54
N ASN A 154 -6.82 -16.69 -4.78
CA ASN A 154 -7.44 -17.26 -5.99
C ASN A 154 -8.59 -16.36 -6.52
N PRO A 155 -8.32 -15.08 -6.83
CA PRO A 155 -9.35 -14.13 -7.24
C PRO A 155 -9.86 -14.45 -8.65
N PRO A 156 -11.13 -14.12 -8.97
CA PRO A 156 -11.60 -14.08 -10.35
C PRO A 156 -10.71 -13.17 -11.20
N LEU A 157 -10.37 -13.59 -12.41
CA LEU A 157 -9.45 -12.88 -13.31
C LEU A 157 -9.94 -11.47 -13.66
N ASP A 158 -11.25 -11.27 -13.71
CA ASP A 158 -11.91 -10.01 -14.05
C ASP A 158 -12.24 -9.14 -12.82
N SER A 159 -11.92 -9.61 -11.61
CA SER A 159 -12.05 -8.82 -10.39
C SER A 159 -10.90 -7.82 -10.23
N ASP A 160 -11.11 -6.79 -9.40
CA ASP A 160 -10.06 -5.82 -9.07
C ASP A 160 -8.85 -6.50 -8.40
N ALA A 161 -9.09 -7.48 -7.52
CA ALA A 161 -8.03 -8.30 -6.91
C ALA A 161 -7.25 -9.11 -7.95
N GLY A 162 -7.92 -9.70 -8.94
CA GLY A 162 -7.29 -10.41 -10.06
C GLY A 162 -6.44 -9.50 -10.92
N HIS A 163 -6.93 -8.29 -11.21
CA HIS A 163 -6.17 -7.28 -11.94
C HIS A 163 -4.92 -6.82 -11.18
N ILE A 164 -5.06 -6.49 -9.89
CA ILE A 164 -3.93 -6.10 -9.03
C ILE A 164 -2.84 -7.18 -9.05
N ARG A 165 -3.24 -8.46 -8.87
CA ARG A 165 -2.29 -9.57 -8.81
C ARG A 165 -1.57 -9.79 -10.14
N THR A 166 -2.32 -9.79 -11.24
CA THR A 166 -1.77 -9.93 -12.60
C THR A 166 -0.78 -8.80 -12.90
N LEU A 167 -1.11 -7.57 -12.49
CA LEU A 167 -0.23 -6.42 -12.69
C LEU A 167 1.05 -6.53 -11.87
N ALA A 168 0.94 -6.96 -10.60
CA ALA A 168 2.09 -7.19 -9.73
C ALA A 168 3.07 -8.20 -10.33
N GLU A 169 2.57 -9.37 -10.74
CA GLU A 169 3.37 -10.42 -11.39
C GLU A 169 4.01 -9.91 -12.69
N THR A 170 3.25 -9.21 -13.52
CA THR A 170 3.73 -8.66 -14.81
C THR A 170 4.86 -7.64 -14.61
N LEU A 171 4.67 -6.66 -13.72
CA LEU A 171 5.67 -5.62 -13.47
C LEU A 171 6.93 -6.19 -12.83
N ALA A 172 6.79 -7.16 -11.92
CA ALA A 172 7.94 -7.83 -11.32
C ALA A 172 8.78 -8.59 -12.36
N HIS A 173 8.13 -9.31 -13.28
CA HIS A 173 8.83 -9.97 -14.38
C HIS A 173 9.54 -8.97 -15.32
N GLN A 174 8.91 -7.83 -15.62
CA GLN A 174 9.56 -6.77 -16.40
C GLN A 174 10.79 -6.24 -15.67
N GLN A 175 10.69 -5.97 -14.38
CA GLN A 175 11.78 -5.46 -13.57
C GLN A 175 12.95 -6.45 -13.47
N ARG A 176 12.67 -7.75 -13.30
CA ARG A 176 13.72 -8.78 -13.30
C ARG A 176 14.49 -8.80 -14.62
N ARG A 177 13.80 -8.65 -15.76
CA ARG A 177 14.44 -8.59 -17.09
C ARG A 177 15.34 -7.36 -17.21
N ILE A 178 14.92 -6.21 -16.69
CA ILE A 178 15.75 -5.00 -16.65
C ILE A 178 17.01 -5.26 -15.82
N THR A 179 16.88 -5.77 -14.59
CA THR A 179 18.05 -6.07 -13.74
C THR A 179 19.00 -7.09 -14.39
N ASN A 180 18.49 -8.20 -14.93
CA ASN A 180 19.31 -9.25 -15.54
C ASN A 180 20.01 -8.76 -16.83
N SER A 181 19.37 -7.88 -17.61
CA SER A 181 19.98 -7.34 -18.84
C SER A 181 21.12 -6.34 -18.56
N HIS A 182 21.13 -5.70 -17.39
CA HIS A 182 22.22 -4.81 -16.97
C HIS A 182 23.41 -5.58 -16.38
N GLY A 183 23.20 -6.79 -15.85
CA GLY A 183 24.26 -7.68 -15.35
C GLY A 183 25.14 -8.33 -16.45
N ILE A 184 24.66 -8.40 -17.69
CA ILE A 184 25.38 -9.05 -18.81
C ILE A 184 26.40 -8.12 -19.50
N ARG A 185 26.53 -6.84 -19.08
CA ARG A 185 27.37 -5.84 -19.78
C ARG A 185 28.71 -5.50 -19.12
N VAL A 186 29.23 -6.34 -18.21
CA VAL A 186 30.62 -6.22 -17.72
C VAL A 186 31.51 -7.17 -18.52
N GLY A 187 31.71 -6.82 -19.79
CA GLY A 187 32.55 -7.54 -20.74
C GLY A 187 32.41 -6.89 -22.09
N GLU A 188 33.50 -6.29 -22.57
CA GLU A 188 33.69 -5.72 -23.92
C GLU A 188 33.16 -4.30 -24.18
N THR A 189 34.11 -3.37 -24.08
CA THR A 189 34.40 -2.22 -24.97
C THR A 189 33.24 -1.44 -25.60
N SER A 190 33.15 -0.17 -25.20
CA SER A 190 32.48 0.96 -25.86
C SER A 190 32.63 0.96 -27.40
N PRO A 191 31.59 1.36 -28.16
CA PRO A 191 31.57 2.78 -28.55
C PRO A 191 30.19 3.45 -28.61
N ARG A 192 30.22 4.75 -28.24
CA ARG A 192 29.36 5.89 -28.67
C ARG A 192 27.84 5.78 -28.49
N ARG A 193 27.37 6.38 -27.38
CA ARG A 193 25.99 6.86 -27.18
C ARG A 193 25.56 7.81 -28.29
N ARG A 194 24.54 7.43 -29.08
CA ARG A 194 23.61 8.36 -29.72
C ARG A 194 22.45 8.60 -28.75
N SER A 195 22.31 9.84 -28.29
CA SER A 195 21.13 10.32 -27.58
C SER A 195 19.95 10.38 -28.55
N SER A 196 18.99 9.46 -28.40
CA SER A 196 17.66 9.63 -28.96
C SER A 196 16.68 9.90 -27.82
N SER A 197 16.32 11.16 -27.66
CA SER A 197 15.16 11.59 -26.90
C SER A 197 13.91 11.01 -27.55
N ILE A 198 13.35 9.96 -26.97
CA ILE A 198 11.98 9.55 -27.30
C ILE A 198 11.06 10.39 -26.44
N GLY A 199 10.40 11.32 -27.11
CA GLY A 199 9.47 12.26 -26.53
C GLY A 199 8.29 11.57 -25.87
N ASP A 200 7.87 12.24 -24.80
CA ASP A 200 6.55 12.24 -24.20
C ASP A 200 5.43 12.01 -25.23
N GLY A 201 4.53 11.08 -24.91
CA GLY A 201 3.32 10.84 -25.70
C GLY A 201 3.09 9.37 -26.07
N SER A 202 2.58 8.57 -25.12
CA SER A 202 1.56 7.51 -25.37
C SER A 202 1.52 6.44 -24.27
N ILE A 203 1.20 6.80 -23.03
CA ILE A 203 0.59 5.86 -22.05
C ILE A 203 -0.71 6.45 -21.47
N ARG A 204 -1.41 7.27 -22.26
CA ARG A 204 -2.82 7.68 -21.99
C ARG A 204 -3.84 6.94 -22.89
N GLY A 205 -3.38 6.04 -23.75
CA GLY A 205 -4.18 5.47 -24.85
C GLY A 205 -4.76 4.07 -24.64
N ILE A 206 -4.23 3.25 -23.72
CA ILE A 206 -4.63 1.84 -23.61
C ILE A 206 -5.77 1.64 -22.59
N ALA A 207 -5.84 2.46 -21.53
CA ALA A 207 -6.94 2.42 -20.55
C ALA A 207 -8.23 3.13 -21.02
N ARG A 208 -8.19 3.91 -22.12
CA ARG A 208 -9.36 4.69 -22.60
C ARG A 208 -10.12 4.04 -23.76
N ARG A 209 -9.60 2.96 -24.37
CA ARG A 209 -10.21 2.34 -25.56
C ARG A 209 -11.16 1.16 -25.28
N THR A 210 -11.23 0.64 -24.06
CA THR A 210 -12.11 -0.48 -23.71
C THR A 210 -13.37 -0.11 -22.94
N ARG A 211 -13.59 1.18 -22.57
CA ARG A 211 -14.79 1.62 -21.85
C ARG A 211 -15.76 2.52 -22.63
N HIS A 212 -15.41 2.96 -23.84
CA HIS A 212 -16.25 3.88 -24.63
C HIS A 212 -17.07 3.25 -25.78
N ARG A 213 -17.12 1.92 -25.91
CA ARG A 213 -17.94 1.25 -26.94
C ARG A 213 -19.27 0.68 -26.43
N ALA A 214 -19.68 1.00 -25.20
CA ALA A 214 -20.91 0.47 -24.59
C ALA A 214 -21.98 1.52 -24.24
N ARG A 215 -21.79 2.82 -24.55
CA ARG A 215 -22.78 3.87 -24.27
C ARG A 215 -22.77 4.97 -25.33
N SER A 216 -23.22 4.67 -26.55
CA SER A 216 -23.67 5.69 -27.51
C SER A 216 -24.51 5.07 -28.64
N SER A 217 -25.75 4.71 -28.35
CA SER A 217 -26.80 4.63 -29.38
C SER A 217 -28.18 4.66 -28.73
N LEU A 218 -28.54 5.82 -28.17
CA LEU A 218 -29.94 6.19 -27.94
C LEU A 218 -30.11 7.64 -28.39
N GLY A 219 -30.25 7.78 -29.72
CA GLY A 219 -30.83 8.95 -30.33
C GLY A 219 -32.35 8.83 -30.26
N SER A 220 -32.98 9.87 -29.74
CA SER A 220 -34.40 10.15 -29.90
C SER A 220 -34.76 10.20 -31.39
N ILE A 221 -35.80 9.49 -31.80
CA ILE A 221 -36.79 9.89 -32.82
C ILE A 221 -38.07 9.03 -32.60
N ASN A 222 -39.20 9.71 -32.62
CA ASN A 222 -40.56 9.19 -32.41
C ASN A 222 -41.10 8.33 -33.57
N SER A 223 -41.96 7.38 -33.17
CA SER A 223 -43.19 6.87 -33.81
C SER A 223 -43.15 6.28 -35.23
N ILE A 224 -43.57 5.01 -35.37
CA ILE A 224 -44.87 4.56 -35.93
C ILE A 224 -44.98 3.01 -35.87
N ASN A 225 -46.20 2.54 -35.61
CA ASN A 225 -46.72 1.16 -35.47
C ASN A 225 -46.12 0.05 -36.36
N SER A 226 -46.01 -1.19 -35.84
CA SER A 226 -46.93 -2.32 -36.16
C SER A 226 -46.42 -3.70 -35.67
N SER A 227 -47.33 -4.45 -35.04
CA SER A 227 -47.50 -5.92 -35.00
C SER A 227 -46.37 -6.89 -34.60
N ALA A 228 -46.52 -7.43 -33.38
CA ALA A 228 -46.46 -8.85 -32.98
C ALA A 228 -45.42 -9.81 -33.58
N THR A 229 -44.45 -10.22 -32.75
CA THR A 229 -43.99 -11.62 -32.61
C THR A 229 -43.14 -11.77 -31.35
N SER A 230 -43.35 -12.87 -30.62
CA SER A 230 -42.85 -13.15 -29.26
C SER A 230 -41.31 -13.25 -29.17
N PRO A 231 -40.66 -12.81 -28.06
CA PRO A 231 -39.21 -12.89 -27.93
C PRO A 231 -38.76 -14.23 -27.33
N THR A 232 -37.98 -15.00 -28.07
CA THR A 232 -37.06 -16.01 -27.53
C THR A 232 -35.91 -15.31 -26.80
N SER A 233 -35.75 -15.60 -25.51
CA SER A 233 -34.70 -15.06 -24.65
C SER A 233 -33.30 -15.46 -25.16
N PRO A 234 -32.31 -14.54 -25.22
CA PRO A 234 -30.93 -14.94 -25.47
C PRO A 234 -30.37 -15.58 -24.19
N GLN A 235 -30.03 -16.86 -24.26
CA GLN A 235 -29.21 -17.52 -23.25
C GLN A 235 -27.89 -16.73 -23.10
N GLN A 236 -27.71 -16.10 -21.94
CA GLN A 236 -26.40 -15.62 -21.50
C GLN A 236 -25.46 -16.82 -21.48
N ARG A 237 -24.51 -16.87 -22.42
CA ARG A 237 -23.36 -17.77 -22.33
C ARG A 237 -22.60 -17.39 -21.06
N GLN A 238 -22.73 -18.22 -20.01
CA GLN A 238 -21.85 -18.17 -18.85
C GLN A 238 -20.42 -18.33 -19.37
N ARG A 239 -19.65 -17.23 -19.34
CA ARG A 239 -18.20 -17.35 -19.52
C ARG A 239 -17.69 -18.15 -18.32
N PRO A 240 -16.78 -19.11 -18.50
CA PRO A 240 -16.22 -19.81 -17.36
C PRO A 240 -15.61 -18.77 -16.41
N ASP A 241 -15.96 -18.84 -15.13
CA ASP A 241 -15.38 -18.01 -14.07
C ASP A 241 -13.91 -18.40 -13.91
N LEU A 242 -13.06 -17.82 -14.76
CA LEU A 242 -11.62 -18.05 -14.74
C LEU A 242 -11.06 -17.36 -13.51
N THR A 243 -10.58 -18.14 -12.54
CA THR A 243 -9.84 -17.63 -11.39
C THR A 243 -8.35 -17.78 -11.61
N LEU A 244 -7.58 -16.85 -11.07
CA LEU A 244 -6.13 -16.97 -11.04
C LEU A 244 -5.70 -18.07 -10.05
N PRO A 245 -4.76 -18.96 -10.40
CA PRO A 245 -4.36 -20.08 -9.52
C PRO A 245 -3.58 -19.61 -8.30
N LEU A 246 -3.45 -20.47 -7.28
CA LEU A 246 -2.55 -20.22 -6.15
C LEU A 246 -1.10 -20.09 -6.63
N VAL A 247 -0.36 -19.14 -6.05
CA VAL A 247 1.07 -18.95 -6.34
C VAL A 247 1.90 -19.90 -5.47
N SER A 248 2.67 -20.76 -6.13
CA SER A 248 3.53 -21.74 -5.45
C SER A 248 4.70 -21.05 -4.76
N GLY A 249 4.98 -21.42 -3.50
CA GLY A 249 6.11 -20.88 -2.75
C GLY A 249 5.91 -19.46 -2.22
N LEU A 250 4.69 -18.91 -2.27
CA LEU A 250 4.38 -17.63 -1.65
C LEU A 250 4.52 -17.74 -0.13
N VAL A 251 5.59 -17.16 0.41
CA VAL A 251 5.84 -17.12 1.86
C VAL A 251 5.01 -16.00 2.49
N ARG A 252 4.30 -16.31 3.57
CA ARG A 252 3.56 -15.31 4.35
C ARG A 252 4.54 -14.31 4.94
N PRO A 253 4.38 -12.99 4.70
CA PRO A 253 5.21 -12.01 5.34
C PRO A 253 4.91 -11.88 6.83
N GLN A 254 5.93 -11.57 7.62
CA GLN A 254 5.78 -11.17 9.02
C GLN A 254 5.38 -9.70 9.08
N PRO A 255 4.15 -9.37 9.53
CA PRO A 255 3.73 -7.99 9.58
C PRO A 255 4.39 -7.26 10.77
N ALA A 256 4.67 -5.98 10.57
CA ALA A 256 5.08 -5.03 11.59
C ALA A 256 4.38 -3.68 11.33
N TYR A 257 4.22 -2.85 12.36
CA TYR A 257 3.41 -1.64 12.26
C TYR A 257 4.18 -0.40 12.75
N LEU A 258 4.08 0.70 11.99
CA LEU A 258 4.60 2.00 12.38
C LEU A 258 3.50 3.05 12.31
N LEU A 259 3.17 3.64 13.46
CA LEU A 259 2.10 4.60 13.63
C LEU A 259 2.69 5.95 14.07
N ILE A 260 2.63 6.96 13.22
CA ILE A 260 3.12 8.31 13.55
C ILE A 260 1.92 9.22 13.77
N SER A 261 1.86 9.87 14.92
CA SER A 261 0.75 10.72 15.37
C SER A 261 -0.64 10.04 15.20
N PRO A 262 -0.85 8.81 15.72
CA PRO A 262 -2.09 8.07 15.50
C PRO A 262 -3.31 8.80 16.07
N LEU A 263 -4.37 8.93 15.27
CA LEU A 263 -5.64 9.50 15.73
C LEU A 263 -6.40 8.49 16.60
N GLN A 264 -6.45 8.74 17.92
CA GLN A 264 -7.14 7.91 18.91
C GLN A 264 -8.31 8.70 19.55
N GLY A 265 -9.57 8.27 19.40
CA GLY A 265 -10.65 9.01 20.08
C GLY A 265 -12.11 8.64 19.78
N PRO A 266 -13.07 9.30 20.46
CA PRO A 266 -14.47 8.96 20.39
C PRO A 266 -15.12 9.19 19.03
N ILE A 267 -14.52 9.87 18.04
CA ILE A 267 -15.07 9.89 16.66
C ILE A 267 -14.65 8.61 15.91
N THR A 268 -13.46 8.07 16.21
CA THR A 268 -13.06 6.72 15.75
C THR A 268 -13.88 5.63 16.45
N ASN A 269 -14.29 5.87 17.71
CA ASN A 269 -15.17 4.94 18.42
C ASN A 269 -16.66 5.17 18.16
N LEU A 270 -17.19 6.40 18.03
CA LEU A 270 -18.64 6.71 17.84
C LEU A 270 -19.16 6.25 16.49
N VAL A 271 -18.36 6.40 15.45
CA VAL A 271 -18.70 5.91 14.10
C VAL A 271 -18.40 4.41 13.97
N THR A 272 -17.68 3.84 14.95
CA THR A 272 -17.45 2.39 15.08
C THR A 272 -18.07 1.78 16.34
N ILE A 273 -19.13 2.37 16.93
CA ILE A 273 -19.95 1.72 17.98
C ILE A 273 -20.95 0.79 17.31
N SER A 274 -20.45 -0.06 16.44
CA SER A 274 -20.94 -1.42 16.48
C SER A 274 -19.83 -2.17 17.20
N ARG A 275 -20.17 -2.82 18.33
CA ARG A 275 -19.39 -3.89 18.97
C ARG A 275 -19.22 -5.05 17.98
N SER A 276 -18.57 -4.75 16.88
CA SER A 276 -18.25 -5.64 15.80
C SER A 276 -16.92 -6.28 16.20
N PRO A 277 -16.80 -7.62 16.08
CA PRO A 277 -15.58 -8.35 16.45
C PRO A 277 -14.29 -7.80 15.81
N GLY A 278 -14.39 -7.01 14.74
CA GLY A 278 -13.27 -6.51 13.94
C GLY A 278 -12.39 -5.43 14.59
N HIS A 279 -12.91 -4.53 15.44
CA HIS A 279 -12.07 -3.50 16.08
C HIS A 279 -11.13 -4.09 17.13
N SER A 280 -11.64 -5.03 17.93
CA SER A 280 -10.82 -5.79 18.88
C SER A 280 -9.78 -6.66 18.18
N ALA A 281 -10.09 -7.17 16.97
CA ALA A 281 -9.16 -7.98 16.19
C ALA A 281 -8.01 -7.14 15.62
N ALA A 282 -8.28 -5.93 15.12
CA ALA A 282 -7.25 -5.03 14.61
C ALA A 282 -6.30 -4.53 15.71
N GLU A 283 -6.83 -4.11 16.87
CA GLU A 283 -5.97 -3.78 18.03
C GLU A 283 -5.17 -5.00 18.51
N ALA A 284 -5.72 -6.22 18.41
CA ALA A 284 -4.97 -7.42 18.76
C ALA A 284 -3.74 -7.62 17.86
N GLN A 285 -3.84 -7.31 16.55
CA GLN A 285 -2.70 -7.39 15.63
C GLN A 285 -1.52 -6.52 16.09
N LEU A 286 -1.81 -5.28 16.52
CA LEU A 286 -0.79 -4.34 16.98
C LEU A 286 -0.04 -4.83 18.23
N ARG A 287 -0.65 -5.72 19.03
CA ARG A 287 0.00 -6.28 20.23
C ARG A 287 0.83 -7.52 19.93
N ILE A 288 0.37 -8.38 19.02
CA ILE A 288 1.05 -9.65 18.71
C ILE A 288 2.21 -9.49 17.72
N HIS A 289 2.21 -8.40 16.97
CA HIS A 289 3.25 -8.05 15.99
C HIS A 289 4.08 -6.85 16.46
N PRO A 290 5.37 -6.77 16.09
CA PRO A 290 6.21 -5.61 16.37
C PRO A 290 5.52 -4.32 15.92
N THR A 291 5.25 -3.43 16.86
CA THR A 291 4.54 -2.18 16.58
C THR A 291 5.20 -1.03 17.31
N LEU A 292 5.53 0.04 16.58
CA LEU A 292 5.95 1.31 17.15
C LEU A 292 4.87 2.36 16.91
N ALA A 293 4.40 3.00 17.97
CA ALA A 293 3.58 4.21 17.90
C ALA A 293 4.37 5.40 18.45
N VAL A 294 4.56 6.44 17.64
CA VAL A 294 5.27 7.66 18.03
C VAL A 294 4.30 8.84 18.02
N TYR A 295 4.30 9.63 19.09
CA TYR A 295 3.39 10.77 19.25
C TYR A 295 4.03 11.86 20.11
N GLY A 296 3.54 13.09 19.98
CA GLY A 296 3.98 14.23 20.78
C GLY A 296 3.02 14.56 21.92
N ASP A 297 3.51 15.19 22.99
CA ASP A 297 2.67 15.69 24.08
C ASP A 297 1.98 17.03 23.78
N GLY A 298 2.46 17.74 22.75
CA GLY A 298 1.90 18.97 22.19
C GLY A 298 0.91 18.74 21.05
N ASP A 299 0.48 17.50 20.79
CA ASP A 299 -0.49 17.18 19.73
C ASP A 299 -1.86 17.84 19.99
N ILE A 300 -2.28 18.71 19.07
CA ILE A 300 -3.52 19.48 19.16
C ILE A 300 -4.75 18.71 18.67
N PHE A 301 -4.58 17.63 17.91
CA PHE A 301 -5.68 16.84 17.36
C PHE A 301 -6.09 15.73 18.32
N VAL A 302 -5.13 15.16 19.04
CA VAL A 302 -5.38 14.10 20.03
C VAL A 302 -4.75 14.48 21.36
N SER A 303 -5.58 14.59 22.40
CA SER A 303 -5.06 14.88 23.73
C SER A 303 -4.03 13.84 24.17
N VAL A 304 -2.86 14.29 24.63
CA VAL A 304 -1.79 13.41 25.16
C VAL A 304 -2.30 12.43 26.23
N LYS A 305 -3.24 12.84 27.08
CA LYS A 305 -3.85 11.96 28.09
C LYS A 305 -4.49 10.70 27.49
N ARG A 306 -5.13 10.82 26.32
CA ARG A 306 -5.73 9.69 25.61
C ARG A 306 -4.67 8.81 24.96
N LEU A 307 -3.64 9.42 24.38
CA LEU A 307 -2.53 8.68 23.77
C LEU A 307 -1.79 7.86 24.82
N ARG A 308 -1.43 8.47 25.97
CA ARG A 308 -0.83 7.78 27.12
C ARG A 308 -1.70 6.62 27.63
N ALA A 309 -3.00 6.86 27.85
CA ALA A 309 -3.91 5.80 28.30
C ALA A 309 -4.03 4.65 27.28
N TRP A 310 -4.03 4.97 25.99
CA TRP A 310 -4.05 3.97 24.92
C TRP A 310 -2.74 3.18 24.86
N THR A 311 -1.58 3.85 24.88
CA THR A 311 -0.27 3.20 24.81
C THR A 311 0.00 2.34 26.03
N GLU A 312 -0.27 2.84 27.24
CA GLU A 312 -0.16 2.06 28.47
C GLU A 312 -1.01 0.79 28.41
N ARG A 313 -2.27 0.88 27.94
CA ARG A 313 -3.14 -0.30 27.77
C ARG A 313 -2.58 -1.30 26.77
N MET A 314 -1.98 -0.82 25.67
CA MET A 314 -1.44 -1.68 24.62
C MET A 314 -0.11 -2.33 25.02
N GLU A 315 0.76 -1.60 25.72
CA GLU A 315 2.05 -2.11 26.22
C GLU A 315 1.88 -3.10 27.37
N ASN A 316 0.95 -2.84 28.30
CA ASN A 316 0.73 -3.68 29.49
C ASN A 316 -0.08 -4.96 29.21
N ALA A 317 -0.51 -5.18 27.96
CA ALA A 317 -1.12 -6.44 27.58
C ALA A 317 -0.07 -7.57 27.61
N GLN A 318 -0.51 -8.79 27.96
CA GLN A 318 0.36 -9.95 28.03
C GLN A 318 1.08 -10.21 26.69
N ASP A 319 2.40 -10.44 26.77
CA ASP A 319 3.29 -10.72 25.64
C ASP A 319 3.25 -9.66 24.52
N SER A 320 2.88 -8.42 24.86
CA SER A 320 2.75 -7.34 23.88
C SER A 320 4.08 -6.92 23.28
N LYS A 321 4.13 -6.91 21.96
CA LYS A 321 5.20 -6.36 21.12
C LYS A 321 4.96 -4.91 20.72
N PHE A 322 3.89 -4.29 21.21
CA PHE A 322 3.58 -2.89 21.01
C PHE A 322 4.52 -2.02 21.86
N ARG A 323 5.02 -0.91 21.29
CA ARG A 323 5.77 0.11 22.00
C ARG A 323 5.24 1.50 21.66
N GLY A 324 4.84 2.26 22.68
CA GLY A 324 4.48 3.66 22.60
C GLY A 324 5.68 4.55 22.93
N ARG A 325 5.93 5.57 22.12
CA ARG A 325 7.00 6.55 22.37
C ARG A 325 6.44 7.95 22.26
N GLU A 326 6.48 8.65 23.38
CA GLU A 326 6.13 10.06 23.46
C GLU A 326 7.40 10.90 23.29
N ILE A 327 7.32 11.95 22.49
CA ILE A 327 8.39 12.96 22.33
C ILE A 327 7.91 14.27 22.97
N PRO A 328 8.54 14.72 24.07
CA PRO A 328 8.18 15.98 24.71
C PRO A 328 8.33 17.19 23.79
N GLY A 329 7.38 18.11 23.85
CA GLY A 329 7.34 19.31 23.02
C GLY A 329 6.93 19.09 21.56
N ALA A 330 6.81 17.84 21.10
CA ALA A 330 6.41 17.57 19.72
C ALA A 330 4.92 17.86 19.50
N GLY A 331 4.61 18.59 18.45
CA GLY A 331 3.27 18.75 17.93
C GLY A 331 2.90 17.65 16.94
N HIS A 332 1.69 17.73 16.39
CA HIS A 332 1.20 16.75 15.42
C HIS A 332 2.02 16.71 14.13
N PHE A 333 2.54 17.88 13.72
CA PHE A 333 3.25 18.09 12.45
C PHE A 333 4.77 17.96 12.55
N TRP A 334 5.32 17.74 13.75
CA TRP A 334 6.76 17.53 13.97
C TRP A 334 7.65 18.69 13.46
N ILE A 335 7.20 19.93 13.65
CA ILE A 335 7.90 21.13 13.16
C ILE A 335 8.79 21.78 14.22
N GLU A 336 8.62 21.37 15.48
CA GLU A 336 9.36 21.91 16.62
C GLU A 336 10.85 21.53 16.53
N GLU A 337 11.69 22.32 17.18
CA GLU A 337 13.14 22.14 17.07
C GLU A 337 13.57 20.76 17.60
N GLY A 338 14.29 19.99 16.79
CA GLY A 338 14.84 18.69 17.16
C GLY A 338 13.87 17.51 17.16
N VAL A 339 12.55 17.73 17.24
CA VAL A 339 11.57 16.64 17.42
C VAL A 339 11.48 15.70 16.22
N LEU A 340 11.61 16.23 14.99
CA LEU A 340 11.65 15.40 13.78
C LEU A 340 12.84 14.45 13.80
N SER A 341 14.03 14.97 14.13
CA SER A 341 15.26 14.16 14.21
C SER A 341 15.15 13.06 15.26
N GLU A 342 14.55 13.37 16.42
CA GLU A 342 14.31 12.37 17.47
C GLU A 342 13.32 11.29 17.03
N MET A 343 12.21 11.68 16.40
CA MET A 343 11.21 10.75 15.85
C MET A 343 11.83 9.84 14.80
N MET A 344 12.62 10.39 13.87
CA MET A 344 13.30 9.61 12.84
C MET A 344 14.34 8.65 13.40
N ARG A 345 15.00 8.99 14.52
CA ARG A 345 15.88 8.06 15.24
C ARG A 345 15.10 6.86 15.79
N LEU A 346 13.92 7.09 16.39
CA LEU A 346 13.07 5.99 16.88
C LEU A 346 12.60 5.09 15.73
N VAL A 347 12.25 5.67 14.58
CA VAL A 347 11.89 4.91 13.37
C VAL A 347 13.08 4.06 12.90
N ALA A 348 14.27 4.64 12.80
CA ALA A 348 15.48 3.92 12.40
C ALA A 348 15.83 2.77 13.37
N ASP A 349 15.75 3.03 14.68
CA ASP A 349 15.98 2.02 15.72
C ASP A 349 14.97 0.87 15.63
N PHE A 350 13.70 1.18 15.40
CA PHE A 350 12.66 0.17 15.19
C PHE A 350 12.93 -0.69 13.96
N VAL A 351 13.22 -0.06 12.81
CA VAL A 351 13.53 -0.80 11.58
C VAL A 351 14.77 -1.69 11.76
N LYS A 352 15.81 -1.20 12.44
CA LYS A 352 16.99 -2.00 12.77
C LYS A 352 16.65 -3.20 13.65
N GLN A 353 15.78 -3.05 14.64
CA GLN A 353 15.33 -4.15 15.49
C GLN A 353 14.55 -5.20 14.70
N LEU A 354 13.73 -4.80 13.73
CA LEU A 354 12.99 -5.74 12.88
C LEU A 354 13.93 -6.64 12.08
N LEU A 355 15.04 -6.11 11.58
CA LEU A 355 16.01 -6.86 10.78
C LEU A 355 16.92 -7.79 11.63
N GLY A 356 16.89 -7.67 12.96
CA GLY A 356 17.76 -8.43 13.86
C GLY A 356 19.23 -8.00 13.80
N PRO A 357 20.13 -8.70 14.54
CA PRO A 357 21.57 -8.53 14.38
C PRO A 357 21.97 -9.05 12.99
N GLY A 358 22.24 -8.12 12.07
CA GLY A 358 22.69 -8.42 10.71
C GLY A 358 24.13 -8.89 10.62
#